data_AF-A0A2M7QN87-F1
#
_entry.id   AF-A0A2M7QN87-F1
#
_cell.length_a   1.000
_cell.length_b   1.000
_cell.length_c   1.000
_cell.angle_alpha   90.00
_cell.angle_beta   90.00
_cell.angle_gamma   90.00
#
_symmetry.space_group_name_H-M   'P 1'
#
loop_
_entity.id
_entity.type
_entity.pdbx_description
1 polymer ?
#
loop_
_entity_poly.entity_id
_entity_poly.type
_entity_poly.pdbx_seq_one_letter_code
_entity_poly.pdbx_strand_id
1 'polypeptide(L)'
;MSWLTDAKIPVGQTAKAAVDWLIANGGWFFDGLSDALEVLIAAALWALQTPPPLAVIAAFVALSYWLRRSVATSALVALGLLFIVNQGYWRETTETLTLVLSAVVVCMGLGVPIGIAAAHRPRLYAALRPVLDLMQTLPTFVYLIPAIVFFGIGMVPGLLATAVFVLPAPIRLTHLGVSATPR
;
A
#
# COMPACT_ATOMS: atom_id res chain seq x y z
N MET A 1 23.65 -19.04 34.88
CA MET A 1 23.47 -18.13 33.73
C MET A 1 23.45 -18.90 32.41
N SER A 2 24.22 -19.99 32.24
CA SER A 2 24.19 -20.86 31.05
C SER A 2 22.82 -21.51 30.77
N TRP A 3 22.09 -21.95 31.79
CA TRP A 3 20.76 -22.58 31.64
C TRP A 3 19.71 -21.70 30.94
N LEU A 4 19.83 -20.37 31.03
CA LEU A 4 18.95 -19.40 30.35
C LEU A 4 19.37 -19.17 28.88
N THR A 5 20.65 -19.29 28.57
CA THR A 5 21.18 -19.16 27.19
C THR A 5 21.12 -20.46 26.40
N ASP A 6 21.06 -21.60 27.08
CA ASP A 6 20.97 -22.93 26.48
C ASP A 6 19.51 -23.31 26.15
N ALA A 7 18.55 -22.87 26.97
CA ALA A 7 17.11 -23.05 26.74
C ALA A 7 16.48 -21.82 26.04
N LYS A 8 16.93 -21.50 24.82
CA LYS A 8 16.35 -20.40 24.05
C LYS A 8 14.92 -20.73 23.63
N ILE A 9 14.00 -19.80 23.85
CA ILE A 9 12.66 -19.88 23.27
C ILE A 9 12.82 -19.88 21.74
N PRO A 10 12.34 -20.91 21.02
CA PRO A 10 12.63 -21.10 19.60
C PRO A 10 11.74 -20.22 18.71
N VAL A 11 11.67 -18.92 18.98
CA VAL A 11 10.78 -17.95 18.29
C VAL A 11 10.93 -18.00 16.77
N GLY A 12 12.18 -18.10 16.27
CA GLY A 12 12.42 -18.18 14.83
C GLY A 12 11.91 -19.48 14.20
N GLN A 13 12.07 -20.62 14.88
CA GLN A 13 11.60 -21.91 14.37
C GLN A 13 10.07 -22.00 14.42
N THR A 14 9.45 -21.52 15.50
CA THR A 14 7.99 -21.50 15.63
C THR A 14 7.36 -20.52 14.64
N ALA A 15 7.95 -19.34 14.43
CA ALA A 15 7.51 -18.39 13.41
C ALA A 15 7.62 -18.99 12.01
N LYS A 16 8.74 -19.64 11.68
CA LYS A 16 8.93 -20.33 10.40
C LYS A 16 7.87 -21.42 10.20
N ALA A 17 7.67 -22.29 11.19
CA ALA A 17 6.67 -23.35 11.10
C ALA A 17 5.25 -22.81 10.89
N ALA A 18 4.91 -21.69 11.54
CA ALA A 18 3.62 -21.01 11.33
C ALA A 18 3.48 -20.44 9.92
N VAL A 19 4.54 -19.83 9.37
CA VAL A 19 4.56 -19.34 7.99
C VAL A 19 4.44 -20.49 6.99
N ASP A 20 5.22 -21.56 7.17
CA ASP A 20 5.18 -22.75 6.31
C ASP A 20 3.77 -23.39 6.30
N TRP A 21 3.11 -23.45 7.47
CA TRP A 21 1.74 -23.93 7.58
C TRP A 21 0.74 -23.02 6.86
N LEU A 22 0.90 -21.69 6.96
CA LEU A 22 0.07 -20.72 6.24
C LEU A 22 0.22 -20.85 4.73
N ILE A 23 1.45 -21.05 4.22
CA ILE A 23 1.69 -21.27 2.78
C ILE A 23 1.01 -22.57 2.33
N ALA A 24 1.14 -23.64 3.11
CA ALA A 24 0.60 -24.95 2.75
C ALA A 24 -0.95 -25.01 2.75
N ASN A 25 -1.62 -24.23 3.60
CA ASN A 25 -3.07 -24.31 3.79
C ASN A 25 -3.84 -23.08 3.28
N GLY A 26 -3.16 -21.94 3.15
CA GLY A 26 -3.75 -20.65 2.80
C GLY A 26 -3.60 -20.27 1.32
N GLY A 27 -3.02 -21.14 0.49
CA GLY A 27 -2.72 -20.86 -0.93
C GLY A 27 -3.87 -20.18 -1.66
N TRP A 28 -5.07 -20.77 -1.64
CA TRP A 28 -6.25 -20.22 -2.32
C TRP A 28 -6.58 -18.76 -1.92
N PHE A 29 -6.35 -18.37 -0.67
CA PHE A 29 -6.61 -17.01 -0.20
C PHE A 29 -5.50 -16.07 -0.66
N PHE A 30 -4.23 -16.48 -0.55
CA PHE A 30 -3.10 -15.68 -0.98
C PHE A 30 -3.08 -15.52 -2.50
N ASP A 31 -3.37 -16.59 -3.25
CA ASP A 31 -3.49 -16.56 -4.71
C ASP A 31 -4.63 -15.61 -5.14
N GLY A 32 -5.82 -15.75 -4.55
CA GLY A 32 -6.94 -14.86 -4.86
C GLY A 32 -6.69 -13.39 -4.50
N LEU A 33 -5.96 -13.14 -3.40
CA LEU A 33 -5.52 -11.79 -3.05
C LEU A 33 -4.46 -11.26 -4.03
N SER A 34 -3.52 -12.12 -4.46
CA SER A 34 -2.52 -11.76 -5.48
C SER A 34 -3.20 -11.36 -6.77
N ASP A 35 -4.10 -12.21 -7.27
CA ASP A 35 -4.84 -11.98 -8.51
C ASP A 35 -5.61 -10.65 -8.47
N ALA A 36 -6.29 -10.35 -7.35
CA ALA A 36 -7.00 -9.09 -7.19
C ALA A 36 -6.07 -7.87 -7.24
N LEU A 37 -4.91 -7.96 -6.59
CA LEU A 37 -3.91 -6.88 -6.59
C LEU A 37 -3.23 -6.74 -7.95
N GLU A 38 -2.93 -7.85 -8.62
CA GLU A 38 -2.38 -7.87 -9.98
C GLU A 38 -3.34 -7.24 -10.98
N VAL A 39 -4.63 -7.56 -10.91
CA VAL A 39 -5.65 -6.93 -11.77
C VAL A 39 -5.70 -5.42 -11.54
N LEU A 40 -5.67 -4.97 -10.28
CA LEU A 40 -5.65 -3.54 -9.95
C LEU A 40 -4.41 -2.84 -10.54
N ILE A 41 -3.23 -3.42 -10.34
CA ILE A 41 -1.96 -2.91 -10.86
C ILE A 41 -1.97 -2.91 -12.39
N ALA A 42 -2.37 -4.00 -13.01
CA ALA A 42 -2.43 -4.16 -14.46
C ALA A 42 -3.42 -3.18 -15.10
N ALA A 43 -4.57 -2.92 -14.47
CA ALA A 43 -5.53 -1.94 -14.94
C ALA A 43 -4.94 -0.51 -14.92
N ALA A 44 -4.24 -0.14 -13.85
CA ALA A 44 -3.58 1.16 -13.74
C ALA A 44 -2.42 1.30 -14.74
N LEU A 45 -1.59 0.27 -14.90
CA LEU A 45 -0.54 0.25 -15.92
C LEU A 45 -1.13 0.34 -17.32
N TRP A 46 -2.18 -0.43 -17.61
CA TRP A 46 -2.85 -0.39 -18.91
C TRP A 46 -3.35 1.02 -19.21
N ALA A 47 -3.96 1.72 -18.25
CA ALA A 47 -4.43 3.08 -18.43
C ALA A 47 -3.29 4.10 -18.66
N LEU A 48 -2.13 3.89 -18.04
CA LEU A 48 -0.98 4.82 -18.09
C LEU A 48 0.03 4.53 -19.20
N GLN A 49 0.15 3.28 -19.65
CA GLN A 49 1.18 2.83 -20.59
C GLN A 49 0.64 2.43 -21.96
N THR A 50 -0.65 2.08 -22.09
CA THR A 50 -1.24 1.75 -23.40
C THR A 50 -1.35 2.99 -24.30
N PRO A 51 -1.83 4.15 -23.81
CA PRO A 51 -1.86 5.35 -24.63
C PRO A 51 -0.43 5.91 -24.86
N PRO A 52 -0.19 6.64 -25.95
CA PRO A 52 1.07 7.34 -26.16
C PRO A 52 1.38 8.28 -24.97
N PRO A 53 2.65 8.40 -24.51
CA PRO A 53 3.00 9.22 -23.35
C PRO A 53 2.47 10.66 -23.43
N LEU A 54 2.53 11.26 -24.63
CA LEU A 54 2.02 12.62 -24.87
C LEU A 54 0.51 12.76 -24.62
N ALA A 55 -0.28 11.71 -24.91
CA ALA A 55 -1.73 11.72 -24.65
C ALA A 55 -2.01 11.68 -23.14
N VAL A 56 -1.25 10.88 -22.39
CA VAL A 56 -1.34 10.81 -20.92
C VAL A 56 -0.93 12.15 -20.29
N ILE A 57 0.15 12.75 -20.77
CA ILE A 57 0.59 14.09 -20.33
C ILE A 57 -0.51 15.13 -20.59
N ALA A 58 -1.08 15.15 -21.80
CA ALA A 58 -2.17 16.06 -22.13
C ALA A 58 -3.37 15.88 -21.19
N ALA A 59 -3.72 14.63 -20.85
CA ALA A 59 -4.78 14.33 -19.88
C ALA A 59 -4.47 14.87 -18.47
N PHE A 60 -3.25 14.67 -17.96
CA PHE A 60 -2.84 15.21 -16.65
C PHE A 60 -2.80 16.75 -16.63
N VAL A 61 -2.36 17.38 -17.72
CA VAL A 61 -2.35 18.84 -17.86
C VAL A 61 -3.78 19.39 -17.90
N ALA A 62 -4.66 18.77 -18.67
CA ALA A 62 -6.07 19.13 -18.73
C ALA A 62 -6.75 18.95 -17.36
N LEU A 63 -6.49 17.85 -16.66
CA LEU A 63 -7.00 17.60 -15.32
C LEU A 63 -6.49 18.64 -14.30
N SER A 64 -5.19 18.96 -14.33
CA SER A 64 -4.58 19.98 -13.47
C SER A 64 -5.21 21.35 -13.70
N TYR A 65 -5.39 21.74 -14.97
CA TYR A 65 -6.02 23.00 -15.32
C TYR A 65 -7.50 23.02 -14.91
N TRP A 66 -8.23 21.91 -15.09
CA TRP A 66 -9.63 21.83 -14.73
C TRP A 66 -9.86 21.99 -13.21
N LEU A 67 -9.03 21.34 -12.40
CA LEU A 67 -9.13 21.38 -10.93
C LEU A 67 -8.65 22.70 -10.33
N ARG A 68 -7.52 23.25 -10.82
CA ARG A 68 -6.88 24.44 -10.23
C ARG A 68 -7.16 25.74 -10.96
N ARG A 69 -7.65 25.68 -12.20
CA ARG A 69 -7.80 26.82 -13.14
C ARG A 69 -6.55 27.69 -13.28
N SER A 70 -5.38 27.11 -13.01
CA SER A 70 -4.09 27.81 -12.99
C SER A 70 -3.18 27.33 -14.11
N VAL A 71 -2.76 28.28 -14.95
CA VAL A 71 -1.83 28.01 -16.05
C VAL A 71 -0.46 27.64 -15.51
N ALA A 72 -0.01 28.27 -14.42
CA ALA A 72 1.30 28.01 -13.83
C ALA A 72 1.44 26.56 -13.35
N THR A 73 0.43 26.00 -12.67
CA THR A 73 0.50 24.59 -12.24
C THR A 73 0.40 23.61 -13.40
N SER A 74 -0.42 23.94 -14.40
CA SER A 74 -0.57 23.09 -15.60
C SER A 74 0.72 23.05 -16.42
N ALA A 75 1.40 24.19 -16.55
CA ALA A 75 2.72 24.28 -17.18
C ALA A 75 3.78 23.50 -16.38
N LEU A 76 3.77 23.58 -15.04
CA LEU A 76 4.68 22.80 -14.21
C LEU A 76 4.49 21.29 -14.40
N VAL A 77 3.24 20.81 -14.44
CA VAL A 77 2.92 19.40 -14.70
C VAL A 77 3.39 18.98 -16.10
N ALA A 78 3.11 19.80 -17.12
CA ALA A 78 3.55 19.54 -18.50
C ALA A 78 5.08 19.42 -18.58
N LEU A 79 5.80 20.42 -18.06
CA LEU A 79 7.26 20.46 -18.10
C LEU A 79 7.89 19.31 -17.32
N GLY A 80 7.36 18.98 -16.15
CA GLY A 80 7.85 17.86 -15.33
C GLY A 80 7.69 16.51 -16.03
N LEU A 81 6.50 16.22 -16.59
CA LEU A 81 6.26 14.95 -17.26
C LEU A 81 7.01 14.86 -18.61
N LEU A 82 7.11 15.95 -19.36
CA LEU A 82 7.93 16.00 -20.58
C LEU A 82 9.41 15.79 -20.27
N PHE A 83 9.91 16.32 -19.15
CA PHE A 83 11.27 16.08 -18.70
C PHE A 83 11.49 14.57 -18.40
N ILE A 84 10.55 13.91 -17.73
CA ILE A 84 10.64 12.46 -17.47
C ILE A 84 10.70 11.66 -18.78
N VAL A 85 9.87 11.99 -19.77
CA VAL A 85 9.92 11.37 -21.10
C VAL A 85 11.28 11.61 -21.76
N ASN A 86 11.79 12.84 -21.70
CA ASN A 86 13.10 13.21 -22.24
C ASN A 86 14.27 12.46 -21.56
N GLN A 87 14.13 12.07 -20.30
CA GLN A 87 15.12 11.26 -19.58
C GLN A 87 14.96 9.75 -19.81
N GLY A 88 13.93 9.30 -20.53
CA GLY A 88 13.69 7.88 -20.79
C GLY A 88 13.08 7.09 -19.63
N TYR A 89 12.65 7.75 -18.54
CA TYR A 89 12.13 7.10 -17.33
C TYR A 89 10.60 6.99 -17.28
N TRP A 90 9.93 6.99 -18.44
CA TRP A 90 8.47 6.98 -18.50
C TRP A 90 7.88 5.70 -17.88
N ARG A 91 8.48 4.54 -18.18
CA ARG A 91 8.00 3.24 -17.72
C ARG A 91 8.16 3.10 -16.21
N GLU A 92 9.34 3.42 -15.68
CA GLU A 92 9.70 3.35 -14.27
C GLU A 92 8.86 4.33 -13.44
N THR A 93 8.59 5.53 -13.99
CA THR A 93 7.71 6.53 -13.37
C THR A 93 6.27 6.03 -13.30
N THR A 94 5.75 5.46 -14.39
CA THR A 94 4.36 4.96 -14.43
C THR A 94 4.18 3.71 -13.57
N GLU A 95 5.17 2.83 -13.47
CA GLU A 95 5.19 1.71 -12.51
C GLU A 95 5.15 2.22 -11.06
N THR A 96 5.98 3.21 -10.72
CA THR A 96 5.98 3.84 -9.39
C THR A 96 4.64 4.50 -9.08
N LEU A 97 4.10 5.26 -10.02
CA LEU A 97 2.81 5.92 -9.87
C LEU A 97 1.68 4.89 -9.69
N THR A 98 1.69 3.81 -10.46
CA THR A 98 0.73 2.71 -10.31
C THR A 98 0.80 2.08 -8.93
N LEU A 99 2.00 1.80 -8.41
CA LEU A 99 2.16 1.24 -7.07
C LEU A 99 1.59 2.18 -6.00
N VAL A 100 1.88 3.48 -6.09
CA VAL A 100 1.37 4.50 -5.16
C VAL A 100 -0.16 4.60 -5.24
N LEU A 101 -0.73 4.72 -6.44
CA LEU A 101 -2.18 4.84 -6.63
C LEU A 101 -2.91 3.59 -6.14
N SER A 102 -2.40 2.40 -6.48
CA SER A 102 -3.00 1.13 -6.08
C SER A 102 -2.91 0.95 -4.56
N ALA A 103 -1.77 1.30 -3.94
CA ALA A 103 -1.65 1.29 -2.48
C ALA A 103 -2.63 2.27 -1.82
N VAL A 104 -2.84 3.46 -2.39
CA VAL A 104 -3.85 4.41 -1.87
C VAL A 104 -5.26 3.84 -1.96
N VAL A 105 -5.63 3.21 -3.07
CA VAL A 105 -6.94 2.56 -3.24
C VAL A 105 -7.15 1.49 -2.18
N VAL A 106 -6.18 0.58 -2.01
CA VAL A 106 -6.26 -0.51 -1.01
C VAL A 106 -6.28 0.07 0.41
N CYS A 107 -5.39 1.02 0.73
CA CYS A 107 -5.31 1.62 2.06
C CYS A 107 -6.55 2.41 2.45
N MET A 108 -7.13 3.19 1.52
CA MET A 108 -8.35 3.95 1.81
C MET A 108 -9.56 3.03 1.83
N GLY A 109 -9.64 2.09 0.89
CA GLY A 109 -10.72 1.10 0.80
C GLY A 109 -10.83 0.22 2.03
N LEU A 110 -9.72 -0.13 2.68
CA LEU A 110 -9.70 -0.90 3.93
C LEU A 110 -9.67 0.01 5.17
N GLY A 111 -8.81 1.02 5.18
CA GLY A 111 -8.51 1.84 6.35
C GLY A 111 -9.68 2.72 6.77
N VAL A 112 -10.42 3.30 5.82
CA VAL A 112 -11.57 4.16 6.14
C VAL A 112 -12.71 3.34 6.77
N PRO A 113 -13.18 2.21 6.20
CA PRO A 113 -14.20 1.39 6.85
C PRO A 113 -13.79 0.87 8.23
N ILE A 114 -12.54 0.41 8.40
CA ILE A 114 -12.02 -0.03 9.69
C ILE A 114 -12.01 1.13 10.70
N GLY A 115 -11.57 2.33 10.27
CA GLY A 115 -11.58 3.54 11.10
C GLY A 115 -12.98 3.95 11.55
N ILE A 116 -13.97 3.90 10.65
CA ILE A 116 -15.38 4.16 10.98
C ILE A 116 -15.90 3.13 11.98
N ALA A 117 -15.63 1.84 11.75
CA ALA A 117 -16.06 0.78 12.66
C ALA A 117 -15.42 0.92 14.06
N ALA A 118 -14.15 1.31 14.12
CA ALA A 118 -13.43 1.55 15.36
C ALA A 118 -13.98 2.77 16.11
N ALA A 119 -14.36 3.85 15.41
CA ALA A 119 -14.90 5.06 16.01
C ALA A 119 -16.18 4.80 16.82
N HIS A 120 -17.04 3.90 16.34
CA HIS A 120 -18.28 3.53 17.02
C HIS A 120 -18.07 2.52 18.16
N ARG A 121 -16.89 1.90 18.28
CA ARG A 121 -16.61 0.80 19.20
C ARG A 121 -15.29 1.02 19.95
N PRO A 122 -15.28 1.71 21.10
CA PRO A 122 -14.06 2.02 21.84
C PRO A 122 -13.21 0.79 22.20
N ARG A 123 -13.86 -0.35 22.50
CA ARG A 123 -13.17 -1.63 22.76
C ARG A 123 -12.45 -2.18 21.52
N LEU A 124 -13.06 -2.04 20.34
CA LEU A 124 -12.44 -2.46 19.08
C LEU A 124 -11.19 -1.61 18.81
N TYR A 125 -11.28 -0.29 18.99
CA TYR A 125 -10.12 0.58 18.80
C TYR A 125 -8.99 0.25 19.79
N ALA A 126 -9.31 0.01 21.07
CA ALA A 126 -8.32 -0.39 22.06
C ALA A 126 -7.59 -1.70 21.68
N ALA A 127 -8.32 -2.68 21.12
CA ALA A 127 -7.73 -3.94 20.64
C ALA A 127 -6.90 -3.78 19.36
N LEU A 128 -7.26 -2.85 18.46
CA LEU A 128 -6.53 -2.59 17.23
C LEU A 128 -5.22 -1.82 17.46
N ARG A 129 -5.17 -0.91 18.45
CA ARG A 129 -4.01 -0.03 18.71
C ARG A 129 -2.65 -0.75 18.69
N PRO A 130 -2.44 -1.88 19.41
CA PRO A 130 -1.13 -2.55 19.40
C PRO A 130 -0.71 -3.04 18.02
N VAL A 131 -1.67 -3.52 17.22
CA VAL A 131 -1.42 -3.96 15.84
C VAL A 131 -1.06 -2.76 14.96
N LEU A 132 -1.81 -1.67 15.08
CA LEU A 132 -1.53 -0.43 14.36
C LEU A 132 -0.18 0.18 14.75
N ASP A 133 0.23 0.07 16.02
CA ASP A 133 1.53 0.52 16.51
C ASP A 133 2.65 -0.37 15.95
N LEU A 134 2.46 -1.69 15.93
CA LEU A 134 3.42 -2.62 15.33
C LEU A 134 3.61 -2.32 13.83
N MET A 135 2.48 -2.16 13.11
CA MET A 135 2.46 -1.87 11.67
C MET A 135 3.29 -0.62 11.30
N GLN A 136 3.27 0.42 12.15
CA GLN A 136 3.99 1.67 11.91
C GLN A 136 5.44 1.69 12.42
N THR A 137 5.82 0.76 13.31
CA THR A 137 7.14 0.80 13.98
C THR A 137 8.13 -0.20 13.41
N LEU A 138 7.68 -1.31 12.81
CA LEU A 138 8.62 -2.23 12.15
C LEU A 138 9.13 -1.62 10.84
N PRO A 139 10.43 -1.78 10.52
CA PRO A 139 10.98 -1.38 9.24
C PRO A 139 10.30 -2.09 8.07
N THR A 140 10.16 -1.40 6.94
CA THR A 140 9.47 -1.93 5.74
C THR A 140 10.03 -3.27 5.26
N PHE A 141 11.34 -3.50 5.39
CA PHE A 141 11.99 -4.75 5.02
C PHE A 141 11.45 -5.97 5.78
N VAL A 142 10.97 -5.79 7.01
CA VAL A 142 10.37 -6.87 7.81
C VAL A 142 9.06 -7.37 7.18
N TYR A 143 8.31 -6.49 6.53
CA TYR A 143 7.08 -6.85 5.79
C TYR A 143 7.39 -7.40 4.39
N LEU A 144 8.44 -6.88 3.77
CA LEU A 144 8.78 -7.23 2.39
C LEU A 144 9.22 -8.69 2.25
N ILE A 145 10.02 -9.20 3.19
CA ILE A 145 10.51 -10.59 3.18
C ILE A 145 9.36 -11.61 3.12
N PRO A 146 8.40 -11.64 4.07
CA PRO A 146 7.29 -12.57 3.99
C PRO A 146 6.42 -12.31 2.76
N ALA A 147 6.20 -11.05 2.37
CA ALA A 147 5.43 -10.77 1.16
C ALA A 147 6.05 -11.40 -0.11
N ILE A 148 7.38 -11.37 -0.25
CA ILE A 148 8.06 -12.05 -1.37
C ILE A 148 7.92 -13.57 -1.28
N VAL A 149 7.95 -14.13 -0.06
CA VAL A 149 7.77 -15.58 0.14
C VAL A 149 6.35 -16.03 -0.25
N PHE A 150 5.33 -15.24 0.09
CA PHE A 150 3.94 -15.57 -0.23
C PHE A 150 3.55 -15.28 -1.69
N PHE A 151 4.03 -14.17 -2.26
CA PHE A 151 3.54 -13.62 -3.53
C PHE A 151 4.60 -13.58 -4.64
N GLY A 152 5.81 -14.10 -4.39
CA GLY A 152 6.91 -14.07 -5.34
C GLY A 152 7.56 -12.68 -5.48
N ILE A 153 8.36 -12.50 -6.53
CA ILE A 153 9.01 -11.22 -6.82
C ILE A 153 8.13 -10.46 -7.82
N GLY A 154 7.85 -9.19 -7.54
CA GLY A 154 7.08 -8.35 -8.45
C GLY A 154 6.55 -7.08 -7.77
N MET A 155 5.53 -6.48 -8.37
CA MET A 155 4.89 -5.28 -7.86
C MET A 155 3.95 -5.54 -6.68
N VAL A 156 3.33 -6.73 -6.60
CA VAL A 156 2.39 -7.09 -5.52
C VAL A 156 3.03 -7.05 -4.13
N PRO A 157 4.21 -7.67 -3.87
CA PRO A 157 4.88 -7.55 -2.58
C PRO A 157 5.22 -6.10 -2.20
N GLY A 158 5.64 -5.29 -3.18
CA GLY A 158 5.92 -3.88 -2.98
C GLY A 158 4.67 -3.12 -2.54
N LEU A 159 3.56 -3.33 -3.25
CA LEU A 159 2.25 -2.77 -2.89
C LEU A 159 1.82 -3.20 -1.49
N LEU A 160 1.93 -4.49 -1.15
CA LEU A 160 1.55 -5.02 0.15
C LEU A 160 2.38 -4.43 1.28
N ALA A 161 3.70 -4.38 1.13
CA ALA A 161 4.59 -3.80 2.12
C ALA A 161 4.28 -2.31 2.36
N THR A 162 4.05 -1.54 1.29
CA THR A 162 3.61 -0.14 1.39
C THR A 162 2.24 -0.04 2.05
N ALA A 163 1.28 -0.89 1.66
CA ALA A 163 -0.08 -0.86 2.19
C ALA A 163 -0.10 -1.15 3.69
N VAL A 164 0.58 -2.21 4.16
CA VAL A 164 0.69 -2.55 5.58
C VAL A 164 1.30 -1.40 6.39
N PHE A 165 2.34 -0.76 5.87
CA PHE A 165 2.98 0.36 6.57
C PHE A 165 2.08 1.60 6.64
N VAL A 166 1.32 1.88 5.58
CA VAL A 166 0.51 3.11 5.45
C VAL A 166 -0.87 2.98 6.07
N LEU A 167 -1.49 1.78 6.07
CA LEU A 167 -2.86 1.51 6.53
C LEU A 167 -3.22 2.10 7.91
N PRO A 168 -2.31 2.15 8.91
CA PRO A 168 -2.68 2.66 10.23
C PRO A 168 -3.01 4.16 10.24
N ALA A 169 -2.44 4.96 9.34
CA ALA A 169 -2.69 6.40 9.27
C ALA A 169 -4.17 6.72 8.94
N PRO A 170 -4.77 6.21 7.84
CA PRO A 170 -6.18 6.44 7.56
C PRO A 170 -7.10 5.87 8.65
N ILE A 171 -6.79 4.71 9.23
CA ILE A 171 -7.60 4.15 10.34
C ILE A 171 -7.67 5.13 11.52
N ARG A 172 -6.52 5.66 11.96
CA ARG A 172 -6.45 6.59 13.09
C ARG A 172 -7.11 7.93 12.79
N LEU A 173 -6.84 8.49 11.61
CA LEU A 173 -7.40 9.78 11.21
C LEU A 173 -8.91 9.70 11.03
N THR A 174 -9.43 8.64 10.42
CA THR A 174 -10.87 8.41 10.31
C THR A 174 -11.51 8.15 11.67
N HIS A 175 -10.89 7.34 12.54
CA HIS A 175 -11.38 7.16 13.92
C HIS A 175 -11.49 8.51 14.64
N LEU A 176 -10.42 9.31 14.61
CA LEU A 176 -10.38 10.62 15.26
C LEU A 176 -11.46 11.55 14.70
N GLY A 177 -11.55 11.69 13.37
CA GLY A 177 -12.53 12.57 12.73
C GLY A 177 -13.98 12.21 13.08
N VAL A 178 -14.33 10.92 13.03
CA VAL A 178 -15.69 10.45 13.38
C VAL A 178 -15.96 10.63 14.87
N SER A 179 -15.02 10.28 15.74
CA SER A 179 -15.20 10.38 17.20
C SER A 179 -15.23 11.80 17.74
N ALA A 180 -14.61 12.76 17.04
CA ALA A 180 -14.53 14.17 17.43
C ALA A 180 -15.69 15.03 16.91
N THR A 181 -16.64 14.45 16.15
CA THR A 181 -17.77 15.19 15.60
C THR A 181 -18.75 15.58 16.73
N PRO A 182 -19.11 16.88 16.87
CA PRO A 182 -20.12 17.32 17.84
C PRO A 182 -21.45 16.59 17.63
N ARG A 183 -22.13 16.23 18.72
CA ARG A 183 -23.45 15.58 18.67
C ARG A 183 -24.57 16.58 18.45
#